data_AF-A0A0F9MN13-F1
#
_entry.id   AF-A0A0F9MN13-F1
#
_cell.length_a   1.000
_cell.length_b   1.000
_cell.length_c   1.000
_cell.angle_alpha   90.00
_cell.angle_beta   90.00
_cell.angle_gamma   90.00
#
_symmetry.space_group_name_H-M   'P 1'
#
loop_
_entity.id
_entity.type
_entity.pdbx_description
1 polymer ?
#
loop_
_entity_poly.entity_id
_entity_poly.type
_entity_poly.pdbx_seq_one_letter_code
_entity_poly.pdbx_strand_id
1 'polypeptide(L)' 'MPDSTGFGDYTESGQVIQVSFEGCKGGYVDAMYLNDDSPISGGREIWGFPKKLAEPCLHVEKDTLVGTLNVGSIQ' A
#
# COMPACT_ATOMS: atom_id res chain seq x y z
N MET A 1 -6.69 -3.14 5.72
CA MET A 1 -7.75 -2.12 5.83
C MET A 1 -9.09 -2.83 5.69
N PRO A 2 -9.60 -3.39 6.80
CA PRO A 2 -10.71 -4.36 6.75
C PRO A 2 -12.09 -3.78 6.46
N ASP A 3 -12.25 -2.46 6.54
CA ASP A 3 -13.53 -1.80 6.27
C ASP A 3 -13.28 -0.43 5.62
N SER A 4 -13.11 -0.44 4.30
CA SER A 4 -12.93 0.76 3.49
C SER A 4 -14.19 1.03 2.67
N THR A 5 -14.97 2.04 3.02
CA THR A 5 -16.19 2.41 2.29
C THR A 5 -15.93 2.56 0.79
N GLY A 6 -16.60 1.74 -0.03
CA GLY A 6 -16.46 1.74 -1.49
C GLY A 6 -15.28 0.92 -2.04
N PHE A 7 -14.37 0.43 -1.19
CA PHE A 7 -13.19 -0.35 -1.58
C PHE A 7 -13.08 -1.72 -0.89
N GLY A 8 -13.90 -2.00 0.14
CA GLY A 8 -13.93 -3.30 0.80
C GLY A 8 -12.78 -3.55 1.76
N ASP A 9 -12.36 -4.82 1.86
CA ASP A 9 -11.27 -5.30 2.70
C ASP A 9 -10.05 -5.64 1.84
N TYR A 10 -8.95 -4.93 2.07
CA TYR A 10 -7.68 -5.16 1.37
C TYR A 10 -6.49 -4.86 2.27
N THR A 11 -5.32 -5.38 1.92
CA THR A 11 -4.05 -5.03 2.59
C THR A 11 -3.19 -4.20 1.67
N GLU A 12 -2.39 -3.30 2.25
CA GLU A 12 -1.47 -2.43 1.53
C GLU A 12 -0.08 -2.48 2.18
N SER A 13 0.96 -2.48 1.35
CA SER A 13 2.37 -2.32 1.74
C SER A 13 3.06 -1.36 0.78
N GLY A 14 4.04 -0.59 1.26
CA GLY A 14 4.71 0.39 0.41
C GLY A 14 5.87 1.11 1.07
N GLN A 15 6.45 2.04 0.33
CA GLN A 15 7.55 2.89 0.78
C GLN A 15 7.17 4.37 0.62
N VAL A 16 7.47 5.14 1.67
CA VAL A 16 7.26 6.59 1.71
C VAL A 16 8.56 7.25 2.12
N ILE A 17 9.04 8.18 1.30
CA ILE A 17 10.28 8.91 1.51
C ILE A 17 9.95 10.26 2.15
N GLN A 18 10.64 10.60 3.23
CA GLN A 18 10.51 11.94 3.82
C GLN A 18 11.10 12.99 2.91
N VAL A 19 10.34 14.03 2.59
CA VAL A 19 10.76 15.11 1.69
C VAL A 19 10.36 16.48 2.23
N SER A 20 10.90 17.53 1.61
CA SER A 20 10.40 18.90 1.77
C SER A 20 10.15 19.52 0.41
N PHE A 21 9.00 20.16 0.23
CA PHE A 21 8.67 20.94 -0.95
C PHE A 21 8.29 22.35 -0.52
N GLU A 22 8.99 23.36 -1.05
CA GLU A 22 8.76 24.78 -0.71
C GLU A 22 8.80 25.08 0.80
N GLY A 23 9.69 24.39 1.52
CA GLY A 23 9.83 24.54 2.98
C GLY A 23 8.82 23.74 3.81
N CYS A 24 7.81 23.12 3.18
CA CYS A 24 6.84 22.26 3.84
C CYS A 24 7.36 20.81 3.89
N LYS A 25 7.43 20.22 5.10
CA LYS A 25 7.78 18.80 5.28
C LYS A 25 6.60 17.91 4.88
N GLY A 26 6.88 16.78 4.22
CA GLY A 26 5.88 15.82 3.80
C GLY A 26 6.46 14.44 3.48
N GLY A 27 5.61 13.57 2.94
CA GLY A 27 5.99 12.26 2.43
C GLY A 27 5.80 12.19 0.92
N TYR A 28 6.82 11.75 0.19
CA TYR A 28 6.70 11.32 -1.19
C TYR A 28 6.43 9.82 -1.20
N VAL A 29 5.28 9.43 -1.73
CA VAL A 29 4.90 8.02 -1.85
C VAL A 29 5.61 7.45 -3.07
N ASP A 30 6.59 6.59 -2.84
CA ASP A 30 7.47 6.06 -3.89
C ASP A 30 6.86 4.84 -4.58
N ALA A 31 6.38 3.87 -3.79
CA ALA A 31 5.76 2.65 -4.28
C ALA A 31 4.70 2.12 -3.32
N MET A 32 3.61 1.60 -3.86
CA MET A 32 2.52 0.98 -3.10
C MET A 32 2.06 -0.31 -3.77
N TYR A 33 1.69 -1.29 -2.96
CA TYR A 33 1.29 -2.62 -3.38
C TYR A 33 0.05 -3.07 -2.61
N LEU A 34 -0.99 -3.46 -3.34
CA LEU A 34 -2.30 -3.83 -2.79
C LEU A 34 -2.79 -5.13 -3.43
N ASN A 35 -3.70 -5.83 -2.76
CA ASN A 35 -4.35 -7.05 -3.27
C ASN A 35 -5.81 -6.84 -3.74
N ASP A 36 -6.27 -5.60 -3.89
CA ASP A 36 -7.60 -5.28 -4.45
C ASP A 36 -7.48 -4.21 -5.54
N ASP A 37 -8.20 -4.40 -6.65
CA ASP A 37 -8.16 -3.52 -7.82
C ASP A 37 -8.87 -2.18 -7.61
N SER A 38 -9.98 -2.16 -6.87
CA SER A 38 -10.80 -0.96 -6.66
C SER A 38 -10.00 0.20 -6.03
N PRO A 39 -9.26 0.00 -4.92
CA PRO A 39 -8.41 1.03 -4.34
C PRO A 39 -7.13 1.30 -5.12
N ILE A 40 -6.70 0.38 -6.02
CA ILE A 40 -5.59 0.61 -6.97
C ILE A 40 -6.05 1.61 -8.02
N SER A 41 -7.12 1.30 -8.74
CA SER A 41 -7.66 2.10 -9.83
C SER A 41 -8.08 3.48 -9.33
N GLY A 42 -8.89 3.55 -8.25
CA GLY A 42 -9.27 4.83 -7.64
C GLY A 42 -8.09 5.65 -7.13
N GLY A 43 -7.11 5.00 -6.49
CA GLY A 43 -5.89 5.66 -6.01
C GLY A 43 -5.04 6.26 -7.13
N ARG A 44 -4.91 5.54 -8.25
CA ARG A 44 -4.13 5.96 -9.42
C ARG A 44 -4.82 7.07 -10.20
N GLU A 45 -6.11 6.94 -10.46
CA GLU A 45 -6.86 7.81 -11.36
C GLU A 45 -7.25 9.14 -10.72
N ILE A 46 -7.49 9.16 -9.41
CA ILE A 46 -7.96 10.36 -8.71
C ILE A 46 -6.80 11.14 -8.07
N TRP A 47 -5.89 10.46 -7.37
CA TRP A 47 -4.82 11.10 -6.58
C TRP A 47 -3.41 10.86 -7.12
N GLY A 48 -3.24 9.96 -8.09
CA GLY A 48 -1.92 9.65 -8.66
C GLY A 48 -1.04 8.77 -7.77
N PHE A 49 -1.62 7.98 -6.85
CA PHE A 49 -0.82 7.04 -6.04
C PHE A 49 -0.15 5.97 -6.92
N PRO A 50 1.14 5.64 -6.72
CA PRO A 50 1.90 4.69 -7.54
C PRO A 50 1.61 3.22 -7.17
N LYS A 51 0.33 2.84 -7.20
CA LYS A 51 -0.15 1.51 -6.78
C LYS A 51 0.05 0.45 -7.86
N LYS A 52 0.41 -0.77 -7.43
CA LYS A 52 0.52 -2.00 -8.22
C LYS A 52 -0.14 -3.18 -7.49
N LEU A 53 -0.60 -4.19 -8.25
CA LEU A 53 -1.19 -5.40 -7.69
C LEU A 53 -0.11 -6.35 -7.14
N ALA A 54 -0.28 -6.84 -5.91
CA ALA A 54 0.58 -7.81 -5.24
C ALA A 54 -0.14 -8.46 -4.04
N GLU A 55 0.56 -9.30 -3.27
CA GLU A 55 0.01 -10.00 -2.10
C GLU A 55 0.68 -9.53 -0.79
N PRO A 56 0.33 -8.35 -0.25
CA PRO A 56 0.73 -7.95 1.08
C PRO A 56 -0.12 -8.65 2.16
N CYS A 57 0.49 -8.98 3.30
CA CYS A 57 -0.19 -9.54 4.46
C CYS A 57 0.36 -8.92 5.74
N LEU A 58 -0.52 -8.68 6.72
CA LEU A 58 -0.16 -8.26 8.07
C LEU A 58 -0.94 -9.11 9.07
N HIS A 59 -0.25 -9.86 9.91
CA HIS A 59 -0.88 -10.73 10.91
C HIS A 59 -0.01 -10.84 12.17
N VAL A 60 -0.61 -11.33 13.26
CA VAL A 60 0.13 -11.63 14.50
C VAL A 60 0.57 -13.09 14.45
N GLU A 61 1.88 -13.33 14.57
CA GLU A 61 2.47 -14.64 14.73
C GLU A 61 3.06 -14.74 16.15
N LYS A 62 2.34 -15.42 17.05
CA LYS A 62 2.64 -15.49 18.49
C LYS A 62 2.75 -14.10 19.13
N ASP A 63 3.96 -13.65 19.43
CA ASP A 63 4.32 -12.38 20.07
C ASP A 63 4.84 -11.34 19.07
N THR A 64 4.84 -11.66 17.78
CA THR A 64 5.40 -10.80 16.72
C THR A 64 4.30 -10.34 15.76
N LEU A 65 4.29 -9.05 15.42
CA LEU A 65 3.52 -8.53 14.30
C LEU A 65 4.33 -8.71 13.01
N VAL A 66 3.86 -9.56 12.10
CA VAL A 66 4.56 -9.93 10.87
C VAL A 66 3.89 -9.29 9.67
N GLY A 67 4.68 -8.54 8.90
CA GLY A 67 4.29 -7.99 7.60
C GLY A 67 5.09 -8.62 6.47
N THR A 68 4.41 -9.12 5.45
CA THR A 68 5.03 -9.67 4.23
C THR A 68 4.50 -8.98 2.99
N LEU A 69 5.31 -8.90 1.93
CA LEU A 69 4.89 -8.45 0.61
C LEU A 69 5.47 -9.41 -0.43
N ASN A 70 4.60 -10.12 -1.14
CA ASN A 70 4.99 -10.97 -2.27
C ASN A 70 4.59 -10.29 -3.59
N VAL A 71 5.57 -10.07 -4.47
CA VAL A 71 5.35 -9.48 -5.80
C VAL A 71 5.58 -10.55 -6.86
N GLY A 72 4.48 -11.21 -7.25
CA GLY A 72 4.52 -12.36 -8.16
C GLY A 72 5.10 -13.62 -7.50
N SER A 73 5.24 -14.68 -8.29
CA SER A 73 5.95 -15.89 -7.89
C SER A 73 7.45 -15.72 -8.08
N ILE A 74 8.24 -16.09 -7.07
CA ILE A 74 9.67 -16.32 -7.27
C ILE A 74 9.78 -17.64 -8.05
N GLN A 75 10.36 -17.58 -9.25
CA GLN A 75 10.59 -18.75 -10.10
C GLN A 75 12.03 -19.26 -9.95
#